data_AF-A0A800MU69-F1
#
_entry.id   AF-A0A800MU69-F1
#
_cell.length_a   1.000
_cell.length_b   1.000
_cell.length_c   1.000
_cell.angle_alpha   90.00
_cell.angle_beta   90.00
_cell.angle_gamma   90.00
#
_symmetry.space_group_name_H-M   'P 1'
#
loop_
_entity.id
_entity.type
_entity.pdbx_description
1 polymer ?
#
loop_
_entity_poly.entity_id
_entity_poly.type
_entity_poly.pdbx_seq_one_letter_code
_entity_poly.pdbx_strand_id
1 'polypeptide(L)'
;MKPAKIGIDAGGSLLKIAFEEQGQIHYKSYPIDELHSSMNWLKMTAADTPIVLTGGKAGYLKKEFFQNARIVPEFESSGIGGSYLLKQDGLSYENFLLINIGTGTSICLNSGGKISRVSGSGIGGGTLMGLGSLLTGEKDFSRLVSLAGSGKAENADLMVKDIYSPFDPPIDGSLTASNFGKINDDQVSKEDKAASLINMIAETMVLLSTQAAVRHQIGDIIYIGSTVQHNEPLKQLLKKYTAMLGKNPVFIQNGAYCGAIGAMLSL
;
A
#
# COMPACT_ATOMS: atom_id res chain seq x y z
N MET A 1 1.64 -8.57 29.60
CA MET A 1 2.99 -8.97 30.08
C MET A 1 3.99 -8.30 29.13
N LYS A 2 5.31 -8.52 29.23
CA LYS A 2 6.29 -7.83 28.37
C LYS A 2 6.47 -8.58 27.03
N PRO A 3 6.51 -7.88 25.88
CA PRO A 3 6.79 -8.50 24.58
C PRO A 3 8.21 -9.08 24.51
N ALA A 4 8.40 -10.11 23.70
CA ALA A 4 9.70 -10.78 23.50
C ALA A 4 10.56 -10.06 22.44
N LYS A 5 9.94 -9.56 21.38
CA LYS A 5 10.59 -8.87 20.25
C LYS A 5 9.65 -7.81 19.70
N ILE A 6 10.18 -6.68 19.23
CA ILE A 6 9.40 -5.61 18.60
C ILE A 6 10.08 -5.16 17.31
N GLY A 7 9.30 -5.11 16.24
CA GLY A 7 9.67 -4.42 15.00
C GLY A 7 8.80 -3.19 14.77
N ILE A 8 9.42 -2.10 14.35
CA ILE A 8 8.73 -0.82 14.10
C ILE A 8 9.07 -0.35 12.69
N ASP A 9 8.04 -0.11 11.88
CA ASP A 9 8.13 0.56 10.59
C ASP A 9 7.60 1.99 10.72
N ALA A 10 8.53 2.95 10.70
CA ALA A 10 8.26 4.36 10.84
C ALA A 10 8.20 5.02 9.45
N GLY A 11 7.03 4.89 8.82
CA GLY A 11 6.76 5.44 7.49
C GLY A 11 6.46 6.95 7.48
N GLY A 12 6.05 7.45 6.31
CA GLY A 12 5.72 8.86 6.09
C GLY A 12 4.46 9.32 6.81
N SER A 13 3.37 8.53 6.72
CA SER A 13 2.04 8.88 7.25
C SER A 13 1.62 8.08 8.49
N LEU A 14 2.12 6.86 8.63
CA LEU A 14 1.69 5.92 9.68
C LEU A 14 2.91 5.19 10.23
N LEU A 15 2.95 5.06 11.55
CA LEU A 15 3.81 4.16 12.30
C LEU A 15 3.14 2.79 12.40
N LYS A 16 3.87 1.71 12.15
CA LYS A 16 3.39 0.34 12.34
C LYS A 16 4.32 -0.41 13.27
N ILE A 17 3.73 -1.18 14.16
CA ILE A 17 4.42 -1.95 15.19
C ILE A 17 3.95 -3.39 15.08
N ALA A 18 4.89 -4.31 15.03
CA ALA A 18 4.67 -5.73 15.23
C ALA A 18 5.41 -6.14 16.51
N PHE A 19 4.76 -6.87 17.40
CA PHE A 19 5.40 -7.37 18.60
C PHE A 19 4.97 -8.80 18.91
N GLU A 20 5.91 -9.60 19.41
CA GLU A 20 5.69 -11.00 19.74
C GLU A 20 5.43 -11.16 21.23
N GLU A 21 4.32 -11.80 21.61
CA GLU A 21 3.99 -12.19 22.99
C GLU A 21 3.54 -13.66 22.98
N GLN A 22 4.23 -14.53 23.73
CA GLN A 22 3.92 -15.97 23.84
C GLN A 22 3.84 -16.72 22.49
N GLY A 23 4.69 -16.36 21.52
CA GLY A 23 4.70 -16.96 20.19
C GLY A 23 3.59 -16.48 19.25
N GLN A 24 2.79 -15.49 19.68
CA GLN A 24 1.81 -14.81 18.83
C GLN A 24 2.30 -13.41 18.47
N ILE A 25 2.05 -13.00 17.22
CA ILE A 25 2.38 -11.66 16.74
C ILE A 25 1.15 -10.78 16.82
N HIS A 26 1.32 -9.62 17.45
CA HIS A 26 0.32 -8.58 17.56
C HIS A 26 0.72 -7.35 16.76
N TYR A 27 -0.28 -6.60 16.28
CA TYR A 27 -0.10 -5.48 15.39
C TYR A 27 -0.73 -4.21 15.95
N LYS A 28 -0.03 -3.08 15.83
CA LYS A 28 -0.58 -1.75 16.13
C LYS A 28 -0.12 -0.74 15.10
N SER A 29 -1.02 0.18 14.74
CA SER A 29 -0.72 1.30 13.87
C SER A 29 -1.14 2.61 14.51
N TYR A 30 -0.32 3.64 14.34
CA TYR A 30 -0.58 4.99 14.83
C TYR A 30 -0.33 5.99 13.70
N PRO A 31 -1.14 7.06 13.59
CA PRO A 31 -0.80 8.15 12.71
C PRO A 31 0.45 8.88 13.20
N ILE A 32 1.19 9.48 12.26
CA ILE A 32 2.56 9.93 12.52
C ILE A 32 2.64 11.19 13.39
N ASP A 33 1.52 11.91 13.51
CA ASP A 33 1.29 12.99 14.47
C ASP A 33 1.28 12.48 15.92
N GLU A 34 0.81 11.25 16.15
CA GLU A 34 0.84 10.57 17.46
C GLU A 34 2.17 9.85 17.75
N LEU A 35 3.22 10.07 16.94
CA LEU A 35 4.49 9.36 17.10
C LEU A 35 5.07 9.55 18.51
N HIS A 36 5.11 10.78 19.03
CA HIS A 36 5.80 11.06 20.29
C HIS A 36 5.10 10.40 21.49
N SER A 37 3.77 10.49 21.56
CA SER A 37 2.98 9.83 22.61
C SER A 37 3.10 8.30 22.52
N SER A 38 2.99 7.74 21.31
CA SER A 38 3.06 6.30 21.06
C SER A 38 4.43 5.71 21.42
N MET A 39 5.52 6.41 21.10
CA MET A 39 6.88 5.94 21.38
C MET A 39 7.26 6.08 22.85
N ASN A 40 6.77 7.12 23.55
CA ASN A 40 6.94 7.22 25.00
C ASN A 40 6.19 6.10 25.73
N TRP A 41 4.95 5.82 25.33
CA TRP A 41 4.19 4.69 25.87
C TRP A 41 4.92 3.37 25.67
N LEU A 42 5.46 3.13 24.47
CA LEU A 42 6.21 1.90 24.18
C LEU A 42 7.49 1.80 25.02
N LYS A 43 8.24 2.91 25.15
CA LYS A 43 9.46 2.97 25.97
C LYS A 43 9.19 2.63 27.44
N MET A 44 8.05 3.06 27.99
CA MET A 44 7.66 2.76 29.36
C MET A 44 7.20 1.31 29.55
N THR A 45 6.45 0.76 28.58
CA THR A 45 5.79 -0.55 28.71
C THR A 45 6.65 -1.73 28.28
N ALA A 46 7.56 -1.52 27.34
CA ALA A 46 8.45 -2.54 26.78
C ALA A 46 9.92 -2.29 27.15
N ALA A 47 10.18 -1.68 28.31
CA ALA A 47 11.53 -1.50 28.83
C ALA A 47 12.29 -2.85 28.80
N ASP A 48 13.48 -2.83 28.18
CA ASP A 48 14.39 -3.98 27.95
C ASP A 48 14.01 -4.95 26.83
N THR A 49 12.94 -4.69 26.07
CA THR A 49 12.60 -5.52 24.91
C THR A 49 13.49 -5.16 23.71
N PRO A 50 14.07 -6.15 23.00
CA PRO A 50 14.78 -5.88 21.75
C PRO A 50 13.89 -5.22 20.70
N ILE A 51 14.35 -4.08 20.16
CA ILE A 51 13.65 -3.29 19.15
C ILE A 51 14.49 -3.20 17.88
N VAL A 52 13.85 -3.45 16.74
CA VAL A 52 14.42 -3.19 15.41
C VAL A 52 13.51 -2.22 14.65
N LEU A 53 14.15 -1.25 14.00
CA LEU A 53 13.50 -0.15 13.33
C LEU A 53 13.71 -0.24 11.82
N THR A 54 12.69 0.16 11.06
CA THR A 54 12.76 0.38 9.63
C THR A 54 11.88 1.56 9.22
N GLY A 55 11.86 1.89 7.93
CA GLY A 55 11.13 3.03 7.39
C GLY A 55 11.90 4.35 7.47
N GLY A 56 11.44 5.34 6.72
CA GLY A 56 12.12 6.63 6.55
C GLY A 56 12.36 7.43 7.85
N LYS A 57 11.57 7.21 8.90
CA LYS A 57 11.72 7.87 10.21
C LYS A 57 12.49 7.02 11.25
N ALA A 58 13.04 5.87 10.87
CA ALA A 58 13.79 5.00 11.78
C ALA A 58 14.99 5.70 12.45
N GLY A 59 15.71 6.54 11.71
CA GLY A 59 16.85 7.29 12.25
C GLY A 59 16.46 8.26 13.38
N TYR A 60 15.31 8.94 13.22
CA TYR A 60 14.75 9.80 14.26
C TYR A 60 14.35 8.98 15.50
N LEU A 61 13.63 7.86 15.30
CA LEU A 61 13.22 7.00 16.41
C LEU A 61 14.40 6.43 17.20
N LYS A 62 15.46 6.03 16.50
CA LYS A 62 16.69 5.54 17.13
C LYS A 62 17.32 6.62 18.01
N LYS A 63 17.46 7.84 17.51
CA LYS A 63 18.11 8.93 18.25
C LYS A 63 17.32 9.34 19.49
N GLU A 64 16.01 9.54 19.34
CA GLU A 64 15.18 10.14 20.39
C GLU A 64 14.66 9.12 21.41
N PHE A 65 14.30 7.92 20.98
CA PHE A 65 13.58 6.96 21.84
C PHE A 65 14.39 5.70 22.14
N PHE A 66 15.08 5.14 21.13
CA PHE A 66 15.67 3.80 21.20
C PHE A 66 17.13 3.77 20.74
N GLN A 67 18.06 4.34 21.51
CA GLN A 67 19.46 4.50 21.09
C GLN A 67 20.16 3.18 20.71
N ASN A 68 19.78 2.08 21.36
CA ASN A 68 20.35 0.76 21.14
C ASN A 68 19.66 -0.03 20.01
N ALA A 69 18.60 0.49 19.40
CA ALA A 69 17.89 -0.22 18.36
C ALA A 69 18.72 -0.34 17.08
N ARG A 70 18.58 -1.49 16.40
CA ARG A 70 19.13 -1.69 15.06
C ARG A 70 18.19 -1.08 14.03
N ILE A 71 18.76 -0.50 12.97
CA ILE A 71 17.99 -0.08 11.79
C ILE A 71 18.27 -1.10 10.67
N VAL A 72 17.21 -1.54 9.99
CA VAL A 72 17.29 -2.44 8.83
C VAL A 72 16.63 -1.80 7.60
N PRO A 73 17.05 -2.17 6.37
CA PRO A 73 16.47 -1.59 5.14
C PRO A 73 14.98 -1.89 4.99
N GLU A 74 14.19 -0.89 4.59
CA GLU A 74 12.73 -0.97 4.49
C GLU A 74 12.26 -1.97 3.43
N PHE A 75 12.92 -2.01 2.27
CA PHE A 75 12.51 -2.90 1.18
C PHE A 75 12.76 -4.36 1.53
N GLU A 76 13.93 -4.67 2.10
CA GLU A 76 14.25 -6.01 2.58
C GLU A 76 13.28 -6.43 3.69
N SER A 77 13.03 -5.55 4.66
CA SER A 77 12.07 -5.81 5.74
C SER A 77 10.67 -6.08 5.20
N SER A 78 10.19 -5.26 4.26
CA SER A 78 8.89 -5.47 3.61
C SER A 78 8.81 -6.81 2.88
N GLY A 79 9.88 -7.21 2.19
CA GLY A 79 9.94 -8.50 1.49
C GLY A 79 9.99 -9.71 2.42
N ILE A 80 10.76 -9.64 3.51
CA ILE A 80 10.82 -10.67 4.56
C ILE A 80 9.45 -10.82 5.22
N GLY A 81 8.83 -9.71 5.64
CA GLY A 81 7.50 -9.74 6.25
C GLY A 81 6.40 -10.20 5.29
N GLY A 82 6.48 -9.81 4.01
CA GLY A 82 5.57 -10.30 2.98
C GLY A 82 5.69 -11.82 2.77
N SER A 83 6.91 -12.34 2.72
CA SER A 83 7.17 -13.79 2.61
C SER A 83 6.69 -14.56 3.84
N TYR A 84 6.85 -13.98 5.03
CA TYR A 84 6.34 -14.55 6.28
C TYR A 84 4.80 -14.64 6.26
N LEU A 85 4.11 -13.55 5.93
CA LEU A 85 2.65 -13.49 5.92
C LEU A 85 2.03 -14.37 4.82
N LEU A 86 2.67 -14.45 3.64
CA LEU A 86 2.26 -15.41 2.61
C LEU A 86 2.21 -16.83 3.16
N LYS A 87 3.26 -17.26 3.86
CA LYS A 87 3.31 -18.61 4.47
C LYS A 87 2.22 -18.80 5.53
N GLN A 88 1.91 -17.78 6.32
CA GLN A 88 0.81 -17.82 7.31
C GLN A 88 -0.55 -17.98 6.62
N ASP A 89 -0.74 -17.34 5.47
CA ASP A 89 -1.95 -17.44 4.65
C ASP A 89 -2.00 -18.73 3.80
N GLY A 90 -1.05 -19.66 3.98
CA GLY A 90 -0.98 -20.92 3.23
C GLY A 90 -0.49 -20.76 1.78
N LEU A 91 0.12 -19.62 1.46
CA LEU A 91 0.63 -19.29 0.13
C LEU A 91 2.17 -19.39 0.10
N SER A 92 2.71 -19.87 -1.01
CA SER A 92 4.15 -19.91 -1.22
C SER A 92 4.49 -19.61 -2.67
N TYR A 93 5.25 -18.54 -2.87
CA TYR A 93 5.75 -18.12 -4.18
C TYR A 93 7.26 -17.92 -4.07
N GLU A 94 8.02 -18.58 -4.95
CA GLU A 94 9.48 -18.45 -4.97
C GLU A 94 9.91 -17.08 -5.52
N ASN A 95 9.23 -16.62 -6.57
CA ASN A 95 9.50 -15.35 -7.24
C ASN A 95 8.19 -14.57 -7.35
N PHE A 96 8.19 -13.32 -6.90
CA PHE A 96 7.00 -12.48 -6.94
C PHE A 96 7.31 -11.00 -6.91
N LEU A 97 6.37 -10.16 -7.34
CA LEU A 97 6.42 -8.73 -7.10
C LEU A 97 5.65 -8.37 -5.85
N LEU A 98 6.28 -7.60 -4.97
CA LEU A 98 5.66 -6.99 -3.81
C LEU A 98 5.41 -5.51 -4.08
N ILE A 99 4.14 -5.12 -4.17
CA ILE A 99 3.69 -3.75 -4.43
C ILE A 99 3.25 -3.15 -3.11
N ASN A 100 4.10 -2.33 -2.51
CA ASN A 100 3.79 -1.64 -1.25
C ASN A 100 3.17 -0.28 -1.54
N ILE A 101 1.84 -0.18 -1.44
CA ILE A 101 1.07 1.05 -1.62
C ILE A 101 0.89 1.73 -0.26
N GLY A 102 1.95 2.43 0.17
CA GLY A 102 1.98 3.26 1.37
C GLY A 102 1.63 4.72 1.05
N THR A 103 2.37 5.67 1.63
CA THR A 103 2.23 7.10 1.29
C THR A 103 2.52 7.34 -0.20
N GLY A 104 3.62 6.77 -0.71
CA GLY A 104 3.83 6.52 -2.13
C GLY A 104 3.84 5.02 -2.40
N THR A 105 4.28 4.61 -3.58
CA THR A 105 4.36 3.19 -3.94
C THR A 105 5.79 2.74 -4.25
N SER A 106 6.19 1.60 -3.68
CA SER A 106 7.40 0.88 -4.05
C SER A 106 7.07 -0.48 -4.65
N ILE A 107 7.79 -0.83 -5.71
CA ILE A 107 7.67 -2.12 -6.42
C ILE A 107 8.97 -2.87 -6.20
N CYS A 108 8.89 -3.96 -5.44
CA CYS A 108 10.03 -4.81 -5.13
C CYS A 108 9.87 -6.17 -5.80
N LEU A 109 10.96 -6.70 -6.33
CA LEU A 109 11.07 -8.08 -6.78
C LEU A 109 11.62 -8.93 -5.63
N ASN A 110 10.90 -9.98 -5.28
CA ASN A 110 11.48 -11.13 -4.60
C ASN A 110 11.95 -12.15 -5.65
N SER A 111 13.24 -12.46 -5.63
CA SER A 111 13.86 -13.45 -6.50
C SER A 111 14.56 -14.50 -5.65
N GLY A 112 13.89 -15.64 -5.38
CA GLY A 112 14.45 -16.71 -4.56
C GLY A 112 14.82 -16.27 -3.14
N GLY A 113 14.03 -15.37 -2.55
CA GLY A 113 14.26 -14.78 -1.22
C GLY A 113 15.13 -13.52 -1.23
N LYS A 114 15.72 -13.15 -2.36
CA LYS A 114 16.49 -11.90 -2.49
C LYS A 114 15.56 -10.76 -2.91
N ILE A 115 15.47 -9.75 -2.06
CA ILE A 115 14.60 -8.59 -2.29
C ILE A 115 15.37 -7.46 -2.97
N SER A 116 14.79 -6.89 -4.03
CA SER A 116 15.35 -5.71 -4.70
C SER A 116 14.23 -4.77 -5.16
N ARG A 117 14.43 -3.45 -5.03
CA ARG A 117 13.48 -2.47 -5.55
C ARG A 117 13.71 -2.28 -7.03
N VAL A 118 12.68 -2.55 -7.84
CA VAL A 118 12.77 -2.50 -9.32
C VAL A 118 12.06 -1.29 -9.91
N SER A 119 11.10 -0.71 -9.19
CA SER A 119 10.37 0.50 -9.61
C SER A 119 9.68 1.18 -8.42
N GLY A 120 8.98 2.28 -8.68
CA GLY A 120 8.08 2.93 -7.74
C GLY A 120 7.45 4.19 -8.32
N SER A 121 6.56 4.80 -7.55
CA SER A 121 5.83 6.00 -7.94
C SER A 121 5.49 6.86 -6.72
N GLY A 122 5.36 8.17 -6.93
CA GLY A 122 4.78 9.08 -5.93
C GLY A 122 3.27 8.89 -5.76
N ILE A 123 2.62 8.11 -6.63
CA ILE A 123 1.18 7.81 -6.57
C ILE A 123 0.94 6.69 -5.55
N GLY A 124 0.17 7.01 -4.50
CA GLY A 124 -0.19 6.10 -3.41
C GLY A 124 -1.23 6.73 -2.48
N GLY A 125 -1.23 6.34 -1.21
CA GLY A 125 -2.16 6.87 -0.21
C GLY A 125 -2.00 8.35 0.08
N GLY A 126 -0.79 8.90 -0.05
CA GLY A 126 -0.56 10.35 0.06
C GLY A 126 -1.27 11.12 -1.05
N THR A 127 -1.26 10.57 -2.27
CA THR A 127 -2.01 11.13 -3.41
C THR A 127 -3.51 11.00 -3.18
N LEU A 128 -4.00 9.86 -2.69
CA LEU A 128 -5.41 9.67 -2.34
C LEU A 128 -5.88 10.72 -1.34
N MET A 129 -5.14 10.91 -0.24
CA MET A 129 -5.51 11.88 0.80
C MET A 129 -5.39 13.33 0.30
N GLY A 130 -4.29 13.67 -0.36
CA GLY A 130 -4.03 15.02 -0.83
C GLY A 130 -4.99 15.47 -1.94
N LEU A 131 -5.04 14.72 -3.05
CA LEU A 131 -5.93 15.03 -4.15
C LEU A 131 -7.40 14.80 -3.78
N GLY A 132 -7.71 13.77 -2.99
CA GLY A 132 -9.06 13.52 -2.49
C GLY A 132 -9.60 14.72 -1.71
N SER A 133 -8.79 15.31 -0.83
CA SER A 133 -9.15 16.54 -0.11
C SER A 133 -9.35 17.73 -1.06
N LEU A 134 -8.54 17.87 -2.10
CA LEU A 134 -8.71 18.97 -3.07
C LEU A 134 -9.99 18.80 -3.90
N LEU A 135 -10.31 17.58 -4.31
CA LEU A 135 -11.44 17.27 -5.17
C LEU A 135 -12.79 17.26 -4.44
N THR A 136 -12.80 16.85 -3.17
CA THR A 136 -14.04 16.58 -2.42
C THR A 136 -14.20 17.43 -1.15
N GLY A 137 -13.11 18.02 -0.65
CA GLY A 137 -13.04 18.65 0.67
C GLY A 137 -12.88 17.68 1.84
N GLU A 138 -12.88 16.36 1.60
CA GLU A 138 -12.78 15.34 2.64
C GLU A 138 -11.33 15.03 3.03
N LYS A 139 -11.07 14.93 4.32
CA LYS A 139 -9.73 14.72 4.90
C LYS A 139 -9.61 13.40 5.66
N ASP A 140 -10.72 12.71 5.90
CA ASP A 140 -10.74 11.39 6.50
C ASP A 140 -10.63 10.28 5.44
N PHE A 141 -9.73 9.32 5.68
CA PHE A 141 -9.48 8.22 4.75
C PHE A 141 -10.72 7.35 4.55
N SER A 142 -11.42 7.00 5.64
CA SER A 142 -12.58 6.11 5.57
C SER A 142 -13.74 6.79 4.82
N ARG A 143 -13.90 8.10 4.97
CA ARG A 143 -14.87 8.89 4.21
C ARG A 143 -14.53 9.00 2.73
N LEU A 144 -13.26 9.23 2.37
CA LEU A 144 -12.83 9.18 0.96
C LEU A 144 -13.11 7.82 0.31
N VAL A 145 -12.81 6.72 1.03
CA VAL A 145 -13.12 5.36 0.56
C VAL A 145 -14.63 5.16 0.40
N SER A 146 -15.44 5.65 1.34
CA SER A 146 -16.91 5.57 1.27
C SER A 146 -17.50 6.35 0.10
N LEU A 147 -16.99 7.56 -0.17
CA LEU A 147 -17.39 8.38 -1.31
C LEU A 147 -17.07 7.64 -2.62
N ALA A 148 -15.85 7.14 -2.74
CA ALA A 148 -15.42 6.41 -3.93
C ALA A 148 -16.24 5.13 -4.17
N GLY A 149 -16.63 4.42 -3.10
CA GLY A 149 -17.48 3.23 -3.21
C GLY A 149 -18.93 3.53 -3.63
N SER A 150 -19.37 4.78 -3.51
CA SER A 150 -20.73 5.21 -3.90
C SER A 150 -20.76 5.91 -5.26
N GLY A 151 -19.58 6.24 -5.82
CA GLY A 151 -19.44 6.94 -7.09
C GLY A 151 -19.20 6.02 -8.28
N LYS A 152 -19.20 6.62 -9.47
CA LYS A 152 -18.90 5.98 -10.74
C LYS A 152 -17.79 6.75 -11.45
N ALA A 153 -16.62 6.12 -11.55
CA ALA A 153 -15.46 6.72 -12.21
C ALA A 153 -15.76 7.17 -13.65
N GLU A 154 -16.58 6.42 -14.40
CA GLU A 154 -16.99 6.75 -15.77
C GLU A 154 -17.74 8.08 -15.94
N ASN A 155 -18.28 8.66 -14.86
CA ASN A 155 -18.90 9.99 -14.91
C ASN A 155 -17.84 11.11 -14.94
N ALA A 156 -16.64 10.85 -14.41
CA ALA A 156 -15.53 11.79 -14.39
C ALA A 156 -14.44 11.44 -15.42
N ASP A 157 -14.25 10.16 -15.73
CA ASP A 157 -13.25 9.64 -16.65
C ASP A 157 -13.75 9.64 -18.09
N LEU A 158 -12.88 10.04 -19.02
CA LEU A 158 -13.12 9.88 -20.45
C LEU A 158 -12.79 8.44 -20.84
N MET A 159 -13.79 7.69 -21.30
CA MET A 159 -13.63 6.29 -21.70
C MET A 159 -13.30 6.20 -23.20
N VAL A 160 -12.69 5.10 -23.62
CA VAL A 160 -12.39 4.87 -25.05
C VAL A 160 -13.67 4.91 -25.90
N LYS A 161 -14.78 4.31 -25.44
CA LYS A 161 -16.08 4.38 -26.14
C LYS A 161 -16.58 5.80 -26.37
N ASP A 162 -16.23 6.74 -25.49
CA ASP A 162 -16.68 8.13 -25.59
C ASP A 162 -15.96 8.86 -26.73
N ILE A 163 -14.71 8.48 -27.03
CA ILE A 163 -13.91 9.05 -28.12
C ILE A 163 -14.35 8.52 -29.48
N TYR A 164 -14.63 7.22 -29.57
CA TYR A 164 -14.92 6.55 -30.83
C TYR A 164 -16.39 6.63 -31.26
N SER A 165 -17.30 7.01 -30.35
CA SER A 165 -18.73 7.15 -30.64
C SER A 165 -19.00 8.04 -31.88
N PRO A 166 -19.89 7.63 -32.81
CA PRO A 166 -20.79 6.46 -32.75
C PRO A 166 -20.19 5.15 -33.31
N PHE A 167 -18.89 5.09 -33.58
CA PHE A 167 -18.20 3.94 -34.16
C PHE A 167 -17.65 2.97 -33.10
N ASP A 168 -17.35 1.74 -33.52
CA ASP A 168 -16.73 0.73 -32.66
C ASP A 168 -15.25 1.08 -32.38
N PRO A 169 -14.80 1.00 -31.12
CA PRO A 169 -13.42 1.27 -30.76
C PRO A 169 -12.49 0.10 -31.14
N PRO A 170 -11.19 0.36 -31.41
CA PRO A 170 -10.21 -0.67 -31.77
C PRO A 170 -9.72 -1.50 -30.56
N ILE A 171 -10.08 -1.09 -29.35
CA ILE A 171 -9.82 -1.78 -28.08
C ILE A 171 -11.08 -1.72 -27.22
N ASP A 172 -11.10 -2.43 -26.09
CA ASP A 172 -12.24 -2.44 -25.18
C ASP A 172 -12.69 -1.00 -24.81
N GLY A 173 -13.91 -0.65 -25.21
CA GLY A 173 -14.49 0.68 -25.01
C GLY A 173 -14.72 1.05 -23.54
N SER A 174 -14.72 0.07 -22.64
CA SER A 174 -14.82 0.27 -21.19
C SER A 174 -13.49 0.66 -20.52
N LEU A 175 -12.39 0.69 -21.27
CA LEU A 175 -11.10 1.17 -20.78
C LEU A 175 -11.10 2.70 -20.66
N THR A 176 -10.39 3.20 -19.66
CA THR A 176 -10.14 4.62 -19.49
C THR A 176 -9.19 5.11 -20.58
N ALA A 177 -9.62 6.13 -21.32
CA ALA A 177 -8.75 6.85 -22.24
C ALA A 177 -8.02 8.01 -21.52
N SER A 178 -8.71 8.70 -20.62
CA SER A 178 -8.13 9.77 -19.80
C SER A 178 -8.87 9.90 -18.46
N ASN A 179 -8.17 9.66 -17.35
CA ASN A 179 -8.72 9.89 -16.01
C ASN A 179 -9.08 11.37 -15.83
N PHE A 180 -10.24 11.66 -15.22
CA PHE A 180 -10.81 13.00 -15.06
C PHE A 180 -11.10 13.77 -16.36
N GLY A 181 -10.98 13.12 -17.53
CA GLY A 181 -11.11 13.78 -18.83
C GLY A 181 -12.50 14.32 -19.19
N LYS A 182 -13.55 14.01 -18.40
CA LYS A 182 -14.89 14.59 -18.57
C LYS A 182 -15.15 15.82 -17.71
N ILE A 183 -14.27 16.14 -16.76
CA ILE A 183 -14.48 17.26 -15.86
C ILE A 183 -14.26 18.57 -16.61
N ASN A 184 -15.36 19.18 -17.06
CA ASN A 184 -15.37 20.50 -17.70
C ASN A 184 -16.06 21.57 -16.84
N ASP A 185 -16.87 21.16 -15.86
CA ASP A 185 -17.56 22.03 -14.90
C ASP A 185 -17.89 21.29 -13.57
N ASP A 186 -18.55 21.99 -12.64
CA ASP A 186 -18.85 21.50 -11.28
C ASP A 186 -19.98 20.45 -11.21
N GLN A 187 -20.48 19.92 -12.33
CA GLN A 187 -21.59 18.96 -12.33
C GLN A 187 -21.19 17.57 -11.83
N VAL A 188 -19.89 17.25 -11.80
CA VAL A 188 -19.41 15.95 -11.31
C VAL A 188 -19.42 15.90 -9.78
N SER A 189 -20.12 14.90 -9.26
CA SER A 189 -20.29 14.66 -7.82
C SER A 189 -18.96 14.39 -7.11
N LYS A 190 -18.93 14.55 -5.78
CA LYS A 190 -17.74 14.25 -4.98
C LYS A 190 -17.42 12.76 -4.98
N GLU A 191 -18.48 11.95 -5.01
CA GLU A 191 -18.44 10.49 -5.10
C GLU A 191 -17.78 10.06 -6.40
N ASP A 192 -18.20 10.62 -7.54
CA ASP A 192 -17.62 10.30 -8.85
C ASP A 192 -16.15 10.76 -8.96
N LYS A 193 -15.82 11.94 -8.42
CA LYS A 193 -14.44 12.43 -8.32
C LYS A 193 -13.56 11.49 -7.47
N ALA A 194 -14.07 11.02 -6.32
CA ALA A 194 -13.36 10.08 -5.47
C ALA A 194 -13.19 8.71 -6.14
N ALA A 195 -14.22 8.22 -6.85
CA ALA A 195 -14.17 6.98 -7.60
C ALA A 195 -13.13 7.03 -8.73
N SER A 196 -13.10 8.13 -9.50
CA SER A 196 -12.09 8.37 -10.53
C SER A 196 -10.68 8.47 -9.96
N LEU A 197 -10.50 9.11 -8.79
CA LEU A 197 -9.19 9.16 -8.12
C LEU A 197 -8.67 7.77 -7.74
N ILE A 198 -9.52 6.92 -7.16
CA ILE A 198 -9.14 5.54 -6.83
C ILE A 198 -8.87 4.74 -8.12
N ASN A 199 -9.66 4.95 -9.18
CA ASN A 199 -9.45 4.31 -10.47
C ASN A 199 -8.08 4.66 -11.07
N MET A 200 -7.72 5.94 -11.11
CA MET A 200 -6.42 6.42 -11.58
C MET A 200 -5.26 5.81 -10.79
N ILE A 201 -5.38 5.74 -9.45
CA ILE A 201 -4.37 5.09 -8.60
C ILE A 201 -4.26 3.61 -8.97
N ALA A 202 -5.37 2.88 -9.07
CA ALA A 202 -5.38 1.46 -9.40
C ALA A 202 -4.75 1.19 -10.76
N GLU A 203 -5.20 1.88 -11.81
CA GLU A 203 -4.70 1.76 -13.19
C GLU A 203 -3.20 2.03 -13.26
N THR A 204 -2.73 3.11 -12.62
CA THR A 204 -1.30 3.42 -12.57
C THR A 204 -0.51 2.31 -11.90
N MET A 205 -0.98 1.79 -10.76
CA MET A 205 -0.27 0.73 -10.02
C MET A 205 -0.24 -0.57 -10.81
N VAL A 206 -1.35 -0.93 -11.48
CA VAL A 206 -1.44 -2.13 -12.32
C VAL A 206 -0.51 -2.00 -13.53
N LEU A 207 -0.49 -0.86 -14.21
CA LEU A 207 0.39 -0.64 -15.36
C LEU A 207 1.87 -0.71 -14.99
N LEU A 208 2.29 -0.07 -13.89
CA LEU A 208 3.67 -0.10 -13.44
C LEU A 208 4.10 -1.50 -12.95
N SER A 209 3.25 -2.17 -12.17
CA SER A 209 3.53 -3.51 -11.67
C SER A 209 3.54 -4.55 -12.79
N THR A 210 2.66 -4.44 -13.78
CA THR A 210 2.64 -5.35 -14.93
C THR A 210 3.86 -5.18 -15.82
N GLN A 211 4.33 -3.96 -16.06
CA GLN A 211 5.57 -3.73 -16.81
C GLN A 211 6.78 -4.35 -16.11
N ALA A 212 6.89 -4.19 -14.78
CA ALA A 212 7.91 -4.87 -14.00
C ALA A 212 7.74 -6.40 -14.07
N ALA A 213 6.51 -6.90 -14.01
CA ALA A 213 6.21 -8.33 -14.05
C ALA A 213 6.60 -8.95 -15.39
N VAL A 214 6.34 -8.26 -16.51
CA VAL A 214 6.76 -8.70 -17.86
C VAL A 214 8.28 -8.72 -17.95
N ARG A 215 8.96 -7.65 -17.52
CA ARG A 215 10.43 -7.57 -17.55
C ARG A 215 11.12 -8.69 -16.77
N HIS A 216 10.55 -9.06 -15.63
CA HIS A 216 11.13 -10.06 -14.72
C HIS A 216 10.47 -11.44 -14.83
N GLN A 217 9.57 -11.64 -15.80
CA GLN A 217 8.84 -12.90 -16.04
C GLN A 217 8.10 -13.42 -14.79
N ILE A 218 7.48 -12.50 -14.05
CA ILE A 218 6.70 -12.79 -12.85
C ILE A 218 5.20 -12.89 -13.20
N GLY A 219 4.54 -13.91 -12.64
CA GLY A 219 3.08 -14.08 -12.71
C GLY A 219 2.36 -13.45 -11.50
N ASP A 220 2.93 -13.57 -10.32
CA ASP A 220 2.30 -13.23 -9.05
C ASP A 220 2.65 -11.82 -8.56
N ILE A 221 1.62 -11.01 -8.30
CA ILE A 221 1.74 -9.63 -7.83
C ILE A 221 1.01 -9.50 -6.49
N ILE A 222 1.78 -9.33 -5.43
CA ILE A 222 1.28 -9.22 -4.06
C ILE A 222 1.12 -7.73 -3.73
N TYR A 223 -0.10 -7.30 -3.46
CA TYR A 223 -0.40 -5.93 -3.03
C TYR A 223 -0.45 -5.85 -1.50
N ILE A 224 0.31 -4.90 -0.95
CA ILE A 224 0.37 -4.61 0.48
C ILE A 224 0.29 -3.09 0.72
N GLY A 225 0.40 -2.70 1.99
CA GLY A 225 0.43 -1.30 2.41
C GLY A 225 -0.92 -0.81 2.93
N SER A 226 -0.87 0.21 3.78
CA SER A 226 -2.05 0.71 4.49
C SER A 226 -3.12 1.30 3.58
N THR A 227 -2.76 1.76 2.38
CA THR A 227 -3.74 2.32 1.42
C THR A 227 -4.69 1.26 0.87
N VAL A 228 -4.24 0.00 0.81
CA VAL A 228 -5.05 -1.15 0.38
C VAL A 228 -5.93 -1.65 1.53
N GLN A 229 -5.47 -1.47 2.77
CA GLN A 229 -6.20 -1.92 3.94
C GLN A 229 -7.49 -1.13 4.13
N HIS A 230 -8.62 -1.83 4.29
CA HIS A 230 -9.96 -1.24 4.40
C HIS A 230 -10.37 -0.36 3.20
N ASN A 231 -9.74 -0.53 2.04
CA ASN A 231 -10.07 0.16 0.81
C ASN A 231 -10.55 -0.83 -0.25
N GLU A 232 -11.77 -1.32 -0.05
CA GLU A 232 -12.37 -2.33 -0.92
C GLU A 232 -12.51 -1.86 -2.39
N PRO A 233 -12.89 -0.60 -2.70
CA PRO A 233 -12.91 -0.10 -4.08
C PRO A 233 -11.54 -0.24 -4.78
N LEU A 234 -10.45 0.19 -4.12
CA LEU A 234 -9.10 0.04 -4.66
C LEU A 234 -8.73 -1.44 -4.85
N LYS A 235 -9.02 -2.28 -3.86
CA LYS A 235 -8.71 -3.71 -3.89
C LYS A 235 -9.38 -4.41 -5.07
N GLN A 236 -10.65 -4.10 -5.33
CA GLN A 236 -11.41 -4.67 -6.44
C GLN A 236 -10.84 -4.25 -7.80
N LEU A 237 -10.45 -2.98 -7.95
CA LEU A 237 -9.87 -2.47 -9.19
C LEU A 237 -8.48 -3.05 -9.47
N LEU A 238 -7.62 -3.12 -8.44
CA LEU A 238 -6.33 -3.80 -8.52
C LEU A 238 -6.52 -5.27 -8.93
N LYS A 239 -7.47 -5.98 -8.33
CA LYS A 239 -7.77 -7.37 -8.71
C LYS A 239 -8.24 -7.47 -10.16
N LYS A 240 -9.20 -6.64 -10.57
CA LYS A 240 -9.80 -6.64 -11.92
C LYS A 240 -8.75 -6.38 -12.99
N TYR A 241 -8.01 -5.28 -12.89
CA TYR A 241 -7.08 -4.88 -13.94
C TYR A 241 -5.84 -5.75 -14.00
N THR A 242 -5.35 -6.25 -12.86
CA THR A 242 -4.21 -7.18 -12.86
C THR A 242 -4.57 -8.51 -13.51
N ALA A 243 -5.76 -9.05 -13.23
CA ALA A 243 -6.26 -10.26 -13.90
C ALA A 243 -6.49 -10.05 -15.41
N MET A 244 -7.02 -8.89 -15.80
CA MET A 244 -7.22 -8.51 -17.20
C MET A 244 -5.91 -8.49 -18.00
N LEU A 245 -4.78 -8.17 -17.35
CA LEU A 245 -3.45 -8.20 -17.96
C LEU A 245 -2.72 -9.56 -17.81
N GLY A 246 -3.45 -10.62 -17.44
CA GLY A 246 -2.92 -11.98 -17.36
C GLY A 246 -1.95 -12.21 -16.20
N LYS A 247 -2.06 -11.43 -15.12
CA LYS A 247 -1.27 -11.57 -13.90
C LYS A 247 -2.15 -12.03 -12.74
N ASN A 248 -1.54 -12.64 -11.72
CA ASN A 248 -2.24 -13.12 -10.53
C ASN A 248 -2.15 -12.08 -9.39
N PRO A 249 -3.23 -11.35 -9.09
CA PRO A 249 -3.27 -10.42 -7.97
C PRO A 249 -3.45 -11.17 -6.64
N VAL A 250 -2.52 -10.99 -5.71
CA VAL A 250 -2.54 -11.59 -4.39
C VAL A 250 -2.66 -10.51 -3.31
N PHE A 251 -3.51 -10.75 -2.32
CA PHE A 251 -3.65 -9.91 -1.14
C PHE A 251 -3.49 -10.78 0.09
N ILE A 252 -2.71 -10.31 1.06
CA ILE A 252 -2.41 -11.04 2.29
C ILE A 252 -2.97 -10.32 3.51
N GLN A 253 -3.35 -11.10 4.52
CA GLN A 253 -3.79 -10.55 5.80
C GLN A 253 -2.64 -9.80 6.47
N ASN A 254 -2.95 -8.65 7.09
CA ASN A 254 -1.96 -7.81 7.77
C ASN A 254 -0.82 -7.28 6.88
N GLY A 255 -0.99 -7.26 5.54
CA GLY A 255 0.05 -6.79 4.60
C GLY A 255 0.59 -5.37 4.88
N ALA A 256 -0.18 -4.51 5.54
CA ALA A 256 0.30 -3.18 5.97
C ALA A 256 1.45 -3.23 7.00
N TYR A 257 1.65 -4.38 7.65
CA TYR A 257 2.64 -4.60 8.71
C TYR A 257 3.90 -5.33 8.22
N CYS A 258 4.03 -5.63 6.91
CA CYS A 258 5.19 -6.35 6.37
C CYS A 258 6.54 -5.74 6.78
N GLY A 259 6.69 -4.42 6.72
CA GLY A 259 7.92 -3.74 7.15
C GLY A 259 8.24 -3.98 8.62
N ALA A 260 7.25 -3.82 9.50
CA ALA A 260 7.40 -4.03 10.93
C ALA A 260 7.70 -5.51 11.28
N ILE A 261 7.03 -6.45 10.61
CA ILE A 261 7.29 -7.89 10.77
C ILE A 261 8.71 -8.23 10.34
N GLY A 262 9.14 -7.80 9.15
CA GLY A 262 10.49 -8.09 8.66
C GLY A 262 11.57 -7.49 9.55
N ALA A 263 11.34 -6.30 10.09
CA ALA A 263 12.21 -5.71 11.11
C ALA A 263 12.30 -6.59 12.36
N MET A 264 11.16 -7.03 12.89
CA MET A 264 11.10 -7.92 14.06
C MET A 264 11.79 -9.26 13.82
N LEU A 265 11.64 -9.85 12.63
CA LEU A 265 12.26 -11.12 12.25
C LEU A 265 13.77 -11.00 11.97
N SER A 266 14.30 -9.78 11.91
CA SER A 266 15.75 -9.51 11.74
C SER A 266 16.51 -9.45 13.08
N LEU A 267 15.83 -9.76 14.19
CA LEU A 267 16.39 -9.91 15.56
C LEU A 267 16.97 -11.30 15.81
#